data_AF-A0A436RA80-F1
#
_entry.id   AF-A0A436RA80-F1
#
_cell.length_a   1.000
_cell.length_b   1.000
_cell.length_c   1.000
_cell.angle_alpha   90.00
_cell.angle_beta   90.00
_cell.angle_gamma   90.00
#
_symmetry.space_group_name_H-M   'P 1'
#
loop_
_entity.id
_entity.type
_entity.pdbx_description
1 polymer ?
#
loop_
_entity_poly.entity_id
_entity_poly.type
_entity_poly.pdbx_seq_one_letter_code
_entity_poly.pdbx_strand_id
1 'polypeptide(L)'
;MNLLDWNPPCQVIAFPLVSRVGRIREVATKMLAKSTDRHAESYRDQVTTGLLGHLGRLGISESEQDEQLGAFWAAVQAEIIRQTYQGGQQPGGSAA
;
A
#
# COMPACT_ATOMS: atom_id res chain seq x y z
N MET A 1 -10.73 -2.39 -33.34
CA MET A 1 -10.12 -2.91 -32.10
C MET A 1 -9.38 -1.75 -31.47
N ASN A 2 -9.97 -1.14 -30.43
CA ASN A 2 -9.33 -0.01 -29.73
C ASN A 2 -8.40 -0.58 -28.65
N LEU A 3 -7.18 -0.07 -28.58
CA LEU A 3 -6.14 -0.53 -27.65
C LEU A 3 -6.50 -0.24 -26.17
N LEU A 4 -7.52 0.61 -25.92
CA LEU A 4 -7.89 1.13 -24.61
C LEU A 4 -9.07 0.40 -23.94
N ASP A 5 -9.66 -0.61 -24.58
CA ASP A 5 -10.82 -1.34 -24.05
C ASP A 5 -10.45 -2.40 -22.98
N TRP A 6 -9.31 -2.23 -22.30
CA TRP A 6 -8.79 -3.15 -21.28
C TRP A 6 -9.61 -3.05 -19.98
N ASN A 7 -10.52 -4.00 -19.77
CA ASN A 7 -11.33 -4.12 -18.56
C ASN A 7 -11.10 -5.49 -17.89
N PRO A 8 -9.99 -5.69 -17.17
CA PRO A 8 -9.70 -6.96 -16.53
C PRO A 8 -10.66 -7.20 -15.35
N PRO A 9 -11.09 -8.44 -15.11
CA PRO A 9 -11.92 -8.76 -13.95
C PRO A 9 -11.20 -8.37 -12.65
N CYS A 10 -11.85 -7.54 -11.83
CA CYS A 10 -11.35 -7.15 -10.51
C CYS A 10 -11.54 -8.30 -9.52
N GLN A 11 -10.49 -9.10 -9.30
CA GLN A 11 -10.50 -10.13 -8.26
C GLN A 11 -10.23 -9.51 -6.89
N VAL A 12 -11.18 -9.67 -5.95
CA VAL A 12 -10.98 -9.26 -4.56
C VAL A 12 -10.11 -10.30 -3.86
N ILE A 13 -8.84 -9.96 -3.65
CA ILE A 13 -7.91 -10.83 -2.91
C ILE A 13 -8.07 -10.52 -1.42
N ALA A 14 -8.83 -11.35 -0.72
CA ALA A 14 -8.99 -11.24 0.73
C ALA A 14 -7.70 -11.60 1.48
N PHE A 15 -6.86 -12.45 0.91
CA PHE A 15 -5.60 -12.92 1.49
C PHE A 15 -4.67 -13.43 0.38
N PRO A 16 -3.34 -13.32 0.50
CA PRO A 16 -2.57 -12.69 1.60
C PRO A 16 -2.52 -11.16 1.51
N LEU A 17 -2.16 -10.48 2.61
CA LEU A 17 -2.15 -9.00 2.64
C LEU A 17 -1.19 -8.39 1.60
N VAL A 18 -0.08 -9.08 1.31
CA VAL A 18 0.90 -8.67 0.29
C VAL A 18 0.31 -8.61 -1.12
N SER A 19 -0.76 -9.36 -1.39
CA SER A 19 -1.45 -9.34 -2.70
C SER A 19 -2.39 -8.14 -2.86
N ARG A 20 -2.63 -7.35 -1.80
CA ARG A 20 -3.49 -6.16 -1.84
C ARG A 20 -2.74 -4.93 -2.38
N VAL A 21 -2.22 -5.03 -3.60
CA VAL A 21 -1.36 -4.00 -4.24
C VAL A 21 -1.99 -2.61 -4.24
N GLY A 22 -3.29 -2.50 -4.54
CA GLY A 22 -3.99 -1.20 -4.51
C GLY A 22 -3.94 -0.54 -3.12
N ARG A 23 -4.11 -1.33 -2.06
CA ARG A 23 -4.03 -0.84 -0.68
C ARG A 23 -2.60 -0.46 -0.30
N ILE A 24 -1.61 -1.24 -0.72
CA ILE A 24 -0.19 -0.95 -0.49
C ILE A 24 0.18 0.41 -1.10
N ARG A 25 -0.20 0.66 -2.35
CA ARG A 25 0.00 1.94 -3.03
C ARG A 25 -0.68 3.10 -2.32
N GLU A 26 -1.95 2.93 -1.95
CA GLU A 26 -2.73 3.94 -1.24
C GLU A 26 -2.08 4.32 0.11
N VAL A 27 -1.66 3.33 0.89
CA VAL A 27 -1.01 3.55 2.19
C VAL A 27 0.34 4.23 2.00
N ALA A 28 1.15 3.81 1.02
CA ALA A 28 2.43 4.46 0.70
C ALA A 28 2.25 5.94 0.33
N THR A 29 1.28 6.25 -0.53
CA THR A 29 0.96 7.64 -0.89
C THR A 29 0.51 8.45 0.33
N LYS A 30 -0.33 7.87 1.19
CA LYS A 30 -0.80 8.53 2.42
C LYS A 30 0.31 8.73 3.44
N MET A 31 1.28 7.82 3.51
CA MET A 31 2.48 7.93 4.33
C MET A 31 3.35 9.10 3.84
N LEU A 32 3.63 9.17 2.54
CA LEU A 32 4.40 10.27 1.92
C LEU A 32 3.73 11.64 2.09
N ALA A 33 2.39 11.68 2.13
CA ALA A 33 1.64 12.92 2.35
C ALA A 33 1.66 13.42 3.81
N LYS A 34 2.20 12.67 4.78
CA LYS A 34 2.30 13.13 6.17
C LYS A 34 3.48 14.09 6.31
N SER A 35 3.21 15.28 6.82
CA SER A 35 4.19 16.35 7.00
C SER A 35 5.09 16.18 8.23
N THR A 36 4.71 15.32 9.17
CA THR A 36 5.49 15.06 10.39
C THR A 36 5.55 13.57 10.68
N ASP A 37 6.66 13.15 11.29
CA ASP A 37 6.88 11.75 11.69
C ASP A 37 5.77 11.27 12.64
N ARG A 38 5.35 12.10 13.58
CA ARG A 38 4.27 11.77 14.53
C ARG A 38 2.94 11.48 13.81
N HIS A 39 2.63 12.21 12.73
CA HIS A 39 1.42 11.93 11.95
C HIS A 39 1.56 10.65 11.11
N ALA A 40 2.77 10.32 10.66
CA ALA A 40 3.06 9.07 9.96
C ALA A 40 2.94 7.87 10.91
N GLU A 41 3.49 7.95 12.12
CA GLU A 41 3.36 6.93 13.17
C GLU A 41 1.90 6.68 13.54
N SER A 42 1.15 7.74 13.88
CA SER A 42 -0.27 7.60 14.22
C SER A 42 -1.09 6.98 13.08
N TYR A 43 -0.76 7.31 11.82
CA TYR A 43 -1.41 6.70 10.67
C TYR A 43 -1.02 5.23 10.49
N ARG A 44 0.25 4.88 10.71
CA ARG A 44 0.74 3.49 10.71
C ARG A 44 0.00 2.65 11.74
N ASP A 45 -0.19 3.18 12.94
CA ASP A 45 -0.92 2.48 14.01
C ASP A 45 -2.38 2.24 13.61
N GLN A 46 -3.06 3.25 13.08
CA GLN A 46 -4.45 3.12 12.61
C GLN A 46 -4.60 2.05 11.52
N VAL A 47 -3.68 2.01 10.54
CA VAL A 47 -3.68 0.99 9.49
C VAL A 47 -3.44 -0.40 10.09
N THR A 48 -2.49 -0.50 11.01
CA THR A 48 -2.13 -1.76 11.68
C THR A 48 -3.30 -2.31 12.49
N THR A 49 -3.92 -1.50 13.34
CA THR A 49 -5.09 -1.90 14.13
C THR A 49 -6.25 -2.35 13.24
N GLY A 50 -6.49 -1.66 12.12
CA GLY A 50 -7.52 -2.04 11.16
C GLY A 50 -7.26 -3.39 10.48
N LEU A 51 -5.99 -3.68 10.14
CA LEU A 51 -5.60 -4.95 9.53
C LEU A 51 -5.71 -6.10 10.53
N LEU A 52 -5.16 -5.95 11.74
CA LEU A 52 -5.25 -6.96 12.79
C LEU A 52 -6.71 -7.25 13.16
N GLY A 53 -7.55 -6.22 13.33
CA GLY A 53 -8.98 -6.40 13.59
C GLY A 53 -9.75 -7.05 12.44
N HIS A 54 -9.27 -6.94 11.20
CA HIS A 54 -9.85 -7.68 10.08
C HIS A 54 -9.39 -9.15 10.07
N LEU A 55 -8.11 -9.41 10.24
CA LEU A 55 -7.55 -10.77 10.27
C LEU A 55 -8.07 -11.59 11.45
N GLY A 56 -8.19 -10.97 12.63
CA GLY A 56 -8.79 -11.61 13.82
C GLY A 56 -10.25 -12.02 13.59
N ARG A 57 -11.04 -11.20 12.87
CA ARG A 57 -12.41 -11.58 12.49
C ARG A 57 -12.48 -12.74 11.49
N LEU A 58 -11.40 -12.97 10.73
CA LEU A 58 -11.27 -14.11 9.83
C LEU A 58 -10.72 -15.36 10.54
N GLY A 59 -10.43 -15.28 11.84
CA GLY A 59 -9.92 -16.40 12.63
C GLY A 59 -8.44 -16.73 12.37
N ILE A 60 -7.68 -15.81 11.78
CA ILE A 60 -6.25 -15.99 11.53
C ILE A 60 -5.49 -15.94 12.87
N SER A 61 -4.54 -16.85 13.08
CA SER A 61 -3.74 -16.90 14.32
C SER A 61 -2.86 -15.65 14.48
N GLU A 62 -2.53 -15.28 15.72
CA GLU A 62 -1.66 -14.11 15.98
C GLU A 62 -0.29 -14.23 15.30
N SER A 63 0.28 -15.44 15.22
CA SER A 63 1.54 -15.69 14.51
C SER A 63 1.44 -15.36 13.02
N GLU A 64 0.38 -15.81 12.36
CA GLU A 64 0.14 -15.53 10.94
C GLU A 64 -0.22 -14.06 10.73
N GLN A 65 -0.92 -13.43 11.68
CA GLN A 65 -1.19 -12.00 11.63
C GLN A 65 0.10 -11.17 11.62
N ASP A 66 1.07 -11.52 12.46
CA ASP A 66 2.37 -10.84 12.53
C ASP A 66 3.15 -11.01 11.23
N GLU A 67 3.24 -12.24 10.70
CA GLU A 67 3.89 -12.51 9.41
C GLU A 67 3.26 -11.70 8.26
N GLN A 68 1.93 -11.71 8.17
CA GLN A 68 1.19 -10.96 7.14
C GLN A 68 1.36 -9.45 7.28
N LEU A 69 1.38 -8.94 8.51
CA LEU A 69 1.55 -7.53 8.81
C LEU A 69 2.98 -7.08 8.46
N GLY A 70 3.98 -7.87 8.80
CA GLY A 70 5.38 -7.64 8.44
C GLY A 70 5.57 -7.59 6.93
N ALA A 71 5.05 -8.59 6.20
CA ALA A 71 5.07 -8.63 4.74
C ALA A 71 4.37 -7.42 4.11
N PHE A 72 3.23 -7.01 4.65
CA PHE A 72 2.51 -5.83 4.20
C PHE A 72 3.33 -4.55 4.36
N TRP A 73 3.92 -4.30 5.54
CA TRP A 73 4.71 -3.09 5.78
C TRP A 73 6.03 -3.07 4.99
N ALA A 74 6.66 -4.22 4.79
CA ALA A 74 7.81 -4.33 3.90
C ALA A 74 7.46 -3.93 2.46
N ALA A 75 6.30 -4.39 1.95
CA ALA A 75 5.82 -4.01 0.62
C ALA A 75 5.44 -2.52 0.54
N VAL A 76 4.82 -1.95 1.58
CA VAL A 76 4.56 -0.50 1.66
C VAL A 76 5.85 0.30 1.64
N GLN A 77 6.89 -0.13 2.36
CA GLN A 77 8.19 0.55 2.34
C GLN A 77 8.82 0.53 0.93
N ALA A 78 8.82 -0.63 0.27
CA ALA A 78 9.30 -0.74 -1.11
C ALA A 78 8.51 0.18 -2.07
N GLU A 79 7.21 0.30 -1.87
CA GLU A 79 6.35 1.16 -2.67
C GLU A 79 6.58 2.66 -2.38
N ILE A 80 6.82 3.06 -1.13
CA ILE A 80 7.24 4.43 -0.78
C ILE A 80 8.54 4.78 -1.51
N ILE A 81 9.53 3.88 -1.47
CA ILE A 81 10.80 4.05 -2.19
C ILE A 81 10.53 4.26 -3.68
N ARG A 82 9.71 3.39 -4.31
CA ARG A 82 9.34 3.48 -5.72
C ARG A 82 8.67 4.83 -6.06
N GLN A 83 7.71 5.29 -5.25
CA GLN A 83 6.99 6.54 -5.47
C GLN A 83 7.89 7.77 -5.33
N THR A 84 8.82 7.76 -4.37
CA THR A 84 9.80 8.85 -4.21
C THR A 84 10.68 9.01 -5.45
N TYR A 85 11.15 7.91 -6.05
CA TYR A 85 11.92 7.97 -7.30
C TYR A 85 11.06 8.37 -8.51
N GLN A 86 9.79 7.95 -8.57
CA GLN A 86 8.88 8.35 -9.65
C GLN A 86 8.49 9.84 -9.58
N GLY A 87 8.29 10.39 -8.38
CA GLY A 87 7.98 11.82 -8.18
C GLY A 87 9.17 12.75 -8.44
N GLY A 88 10.41 12.27 -8.29
CA GLY A 88 11.62 13.03 -8.63
C GLY A 88 11.95 13.06 -10.12
N GLN A 89 11.33 12.20 -10.92
CA GLN A 89 11.60 12.03 -12.35
C GLN A 89 10.53 12.74 -13.20
N GLN A 90 10.23 14.00 -12.91
CA GLN A 90 9.43 14.83 -13.81
C GLN A 90 10.38 15.37 -14.89
N PRO A 91 10.29 14.95 -16.16
CA PRO A 91 11.12 15.52 -17.22
C PRO A 91 10.63 16.94 -17.45
N GLY A 92 11.47 17.92 -17.12
CA GLY A 92 11.31 19.31 -17.57
C GLY A 92 11.49 19.39 -19.08
N GLY A 93 10.49 18.93 -19.84
CA GLY A 93 10.42 19.09 -21.29
C GLY A 93 9.72 20.40 -21.63
N SER A 94 10.41 21.52 -21.43
CA SER A 94 10.04 22.77 -22.11
C SER A 94 10.60 22.69 -23.53
N ALA A 95 9.76 22.33 -24.50
CA ALA A 95 10.03 22.55 -25.91
C ALA A 95 9.31 23.84 -26.32
N ALA A 96 10.07 24.89 -26.59
CA ALA A 96 9.67 26.13 -27.24
C ALA A 96 10.63 26.39 -28.41
#